data_AF-A0A8X6V7I0-F1
#
_entry.id   AF-A0A8X6V7I0-F1
#
_cell.length_a   1.000
_cell.length_b   1.000
_cell.length_c   1.000
_cell.angle_alpha   90.00
_cell.angle_beta   90.00
_cell.angle_gamma   90.00
#
_symmetry.space_group_name_H-M   'P 1'
#
loop_
_entity.id
_entity.type
_entity.pdbx_description
1 polymer ?
#
loop_
_entity_poly.entity_id
_entity_poly.type
_entity_poly.pdbx_seq_one_letter_code
_entity_poly.pdbx_strand_id
1 'polypeptide(L)' 'MLNCPRTEKLRRKTVQEFEDVFSRNSSDIGHTTVTQHRIDTADHPPIKQHPRRLPFAKQEEVGTLLREM' A
#
# COMPACT_ATOMS: atom_id res chain seq x y z
N MET A 1 -4.67 -31.10 9.53
CA MET A 1 -5.47 -30.34 10.52
C MET A 1 -5.89 -28.93 10.05
N LEU A 2 -5.68 -28.52 8.79
CA LEU A 2 -5.91 -27.12 8.37
C LEU A 2 -7.24 -26.84 7.64
N ASN A 3 -8.05 -27.85 7.33
CA ASN A 3 -9.27 -27.68 6.52
C ASN A 3 -10.52 -28.24 7.24
N CYS A 4 -10.74 -27.84 8.50
CA CYS A 4 -11.98 -28.20 9.20
C CYS A 4 -13.11 -27.24 8.80
N PRO A 5 -14.35 -27.72 8.52
CA PRO A 5 -15.48 -26.84 8.16
C PRO A 5 -15.78 -25.76 9.23
N ARG A 6 -15.49 -26.06 10.50
CA ARG A 6 -15.69 -25.12 11.62
C ARG A 6 -14.75 -23.91 11.53
N THR A 7 -13.49 -24.12 11.13
CA THR A 7 -12.49 -23.05 11.03
C THR A 7 -12.75 -22.15 9.83
N GLU A 8 -13.23 -22.70 8.71
CA GLU A 8 -13.58 -21.91 7.52
C GLU A 8 -14.81 -21.02 7.77
N LYS A 9 -15.83 -21.53 8.47
CA LYS A 9 -17.03 -20.74 8.83
C LYS A 9 -16.67 -19.56 9.75
N LEU A 10 -15.80 -19.80 10.73
CA LEU A 10 -15.32 -18.73 11.62
C LEU A 10 -14.53 -17.68 10.84
N ARG A 11 -13.61 -18.13 9.97
CA ARG A 11 -12.78 -17.23 9.16
C ARG A 11 -13.61 -16.31 8.27
N ARG A 12 -14.60 -16.85 7.56
CA ARG A 12 -15.55 -16.05 6.77
C ARG A 12 -16.29 -15.03 7.61
N LYS A 13 -16.80 -15.44 8.78
CA LYS A 13 -17.52 -14.54 9.68
C LYS A 13 -16.62 -13.38 10.14
N THR A 14 -15.38 -13.66 10.53
CA THR A 14 -14.43 -12.63 10.97
C THR A 14 -14.11 -11.63 9.86
N VAL A 15 -13.87 -12.11 8.63
CA VAL A 15 -13.58 -11.20 7.50
C VAL A 15 -14.79 -10.33 7.16
N GLN A 16 -16.01 -10.86 7.27
CA GLN A 16 -17.23 -10.07 7.06
C GLN A 16 -17.49 -9.06 8.18
N GLU A 17 -17.17 -9.42 9.42
CA GLU A 17 -17.38 -8.56 10.60
C GLU A 17 -16.43 -7.36 10.62
N PHE A 18 -15.21 -7.53 10.12
CA PHE A 18 -14.17 -6.48 10.05
C PHE A 18 -13.85 -6.10 8.61
N GLU A 19 -14.86 -6.10 7.75
CA GLU A 19 -14.74 -5.82 6.32
C GLU A 19 -14.10 -4.47 6.02
N ASP A 20 -14.32 -3.48 6.90
CA ASP A 20 -13.78 -2.13 6.86
C ASP A 20 -12.30 -2.04 7.30
N VAL A 21 -11.81 -3.03 8.04
CA VAL A 21 -10.42 -3.11 8.50
C VAL A 21 -9.52 -3.71 7.43
N PHE A 22 -10.05 -4.60 6.59
CA PHE A 22 -9.29 -5.27 5.54
C PHE A 22 -9.37 -4.52 4.21
N SER A 23 -8.21 -4.20 3.64
CA SER A 23 -8.13 -3.62 2.30
C SER A 23 -8.75 -4.56 1.25
N ARG A 24 -9.69 -4.05 0.45
CA ARG A 24 -10.47 -4.86 -0.51
C ARG A 24 -9.91 -4.85 -1.93
N ASN A 25 -9.16 -3.81 -2.28
CA ASN A 25 -8.50 -3.63 -3.56
C ASN A 25 -7.24 -2.77 -3.39
N SER A 26 -6.41 -2.69 -4.43
CA SER A 26 -5.16 -1.92 -4.38
C SER A 26 -5.33 -0.43 -4.14
N SER A 27 -6.51 0.14 -4.41
CA SER A 27 -6.82 1.55 -4.19
C SER A 27 -7.34 1.86 -2.78
N ASP A 28 -7.65 0.83 -1.99
CA ASP A 28 -8.11 0.94 -0.60
C ASP A 28 -6.92 1.08 0.35
N ILE A 29 -6.18 2.17 0.15
CA ILE A 29 -5.01 2.56 0.93
C ILE A 29 -5.50 3.48 2.05
N GLY A 30 -5.28 3.07 3.30
CA GLY A 30 -5.73 3.83 4.47
C GLY A 30 -5.19 5.26 4.50
N HIS A 31 -6.04 6.21 4.90
CA HIS A 31 -5.69 7.62 5.09
C HIS A 31 -6.21 8.09 6.46
N THR A 32 -5.40 8.88 7.18
CA THR A 32 -5.81 9.47 8.45
C THR A 32 -5.45 10.95 8.49
N THR A 33 -6.36 11.75 9.05
CA THR A 33 -6.14 13.18 9.31
C THR A 33 -5.69 13.47 10.74
N VAL A 34 -5.64 12.43 11.60
CA VAL A 34 -5.38 12.57 13.05
C VAL A 34 -3.98 13.11 13.33
N THR A 35 -2.99 12.72 12.53
CA THR A 35 -1.61 13.15 12.67
C THR A 35 -1.04 13.52 11.31
N GLN A 36 -0.36 14.65 11.25
CA GLN A 36 0.45 15.03 10.10
C GLN A 36 1.92 14.94 10.51
N HIS A 37 2.70 14.18 9.75
CA HIS A 37 4.14 14.07 9.99
C HIS A 37 4.87 15.21 9.28
N ARG A 38 5.62 16.01 10.07
CA ARG A 38 6.56 16.99 9.53
C ARG A 38 7.95 16.38 9.56
N ILE A 39 8.59 16.30 8.40
CA ILE A 39 10.01 15.97 8.29
C ILE A 39 10.80 17.23 8.60
N ASP A 40 11.61 17.22 9.67
CA ASP A 40 12.48 18.34 10.02
C ASP A 40 13.78 18.27 9.21
N THR A 41 13.91 19.17 8.23
CA THR A 41 15.13 19.30 7.42
C THR A 41 16.09 20.36 7.95
N ALA A 42 15.77 21.00 9.10
CA ALA A 42 16.46 22.19 9.59
C ALA A 42 16.70 23.20 8.44
N ASP A 43 17.93 23.71 8.32
CA ASP A 43 18.33 24.67 7.28
C ASP A 43 18.95 24.02 6.04
N HIS A 44 18.81 22.70 5.87
CA HIS A 44 19.44 22.00 4.76
C HIS A 44 18.78 22.41 3.41
N PRO A 45 19.56 22.82 2.39
CA PRO A 45 19.01 23.21 1.10
C PRO A 45 18.41 22.01 0.35
N PRO A 46 17.43 22.21 -0.56
CA PRO A 46 16.90 21.15 -1.39
C PRO A 46 17.98 20.47 -2.25
N ILE A 47 17.93 19.14 -2.32
CA ILE A 47 18.84 18.35 -3.15
C ILE A 47 18.13 17.94 -4.43
N LYS A 48 18.65 18.35 -5.59
CA LYS A 48 18.17 17.92 -6.91
C LYS A 48 19.07 16.85 -7.50
N GLN A 49 18.53 15.66 -7.73
CA GLN A 49 19.22 14.56 -8.43
C GLN A 49 18.44 14.15 -9.67
N HIS A 50 19.14 13.85 -10.76
CA HIS A 50 18.49 13.34 -11.95
C HIS A 50 18.04 11.88 -11.72
N PRO A 51 16.87 11.47 -12.25
CA PRO A 51 16.50 10.06 -12.24
C PRO A 51 17.54 9.20 -12.97
N ARG A 52 17.79 8.00 -12.46
CA ARG A 52 18.64 7.00 -13.13
C ARG A 52 17.83 6.31 -14.22
N ARG A 53 18.47 5.95 -15.34
CA ARG A 53 17.80 5.24 -16.43
C ARG A 53 17.35 3.86 -15.95
N LEU A 54 16.10 3.50 -16.27
CA LEU A 54 15.56 2.16 -16.03
C LEU A 54 15.93 1.22 -17.19
N PRO A 55 16.26 -0.06 -16.93
CA PRO A 55 16.38 -1.07 -17.97
C PRO A 55 15.09 -1.16 -18.78
N PHE A 56 15.21 -1.31 -20.10
CA PHE A 56 14.04 -1.35 -21.00
C PHE A 56 12.99 -2.38 -20.57
N ALA A 57 13.42 -3.56 -20.13
CA ALA A 57 12.54 -4.64 -19.68
C ALA A 57 11.64 -4.26 -18.48
N LYS A 58 11.95 -3.20 -17.73
CA LYS A 58 11.19 -2.77 -16.55
C LYS A 58 10.39 -1.47 -16.77
N GLN A 59 10.53 -0.83 -17.92
CA GLN A 59 9.90 0.47 -18.15
C GLN A 59 8.38 0.38 -18.14
N GLU A 60 7.81 -0.68 -18.73
CA GLU A 60 6.37 -0.89 -18.75
C GLU A 60 5.80 -1.13 -17.36
N GLU A 61 6.41 -2.04 -16.58
CA GLU A 61 6.01 -2.35 -15.21
C GLU A 61 6.00 -1.09 -14.32
N VAL A 62 7.10 -0.33 -14.33
CA VAL A 62 7.19 0.93 -13.58
C VAL A 62 6.15 1.94 -14.06
N GLY A 63 5.91 2.01 -15.37
CA GLY A 63 4.86 2.87 -15.94
C GLY A 63 3.46 2.50 -15.47
N THR A 64 3.17 1.21 -15.29
CA THR A 64 1.88 0.74 -14.74
C THR A 64 1.77 1.05 -13.26
N LEU A 65 2.81 0.77 -12.47
CA LEU A 65 2.83 1.07 -11.04
C LEU A 65 2.60 2.56 -10.76
N LEU A 66 3.25 3.45 -11.52
CA LEU A 66 3.06 4.90 -11.36
C LEU A 66 1.65 5.38 -11.71
N ARG A 67 0.89 4.64 -12.52
CA ARG A 67 -0.52 4.95 -12.81
C ARG A 67 -1.48 4.44 -11.73
N GLU A 68 -1.08 3.42 -10.99
CA GLU A 68 -1.89 2.75 -9.96
C GLU A 68 -1.66 3.31 -8.54
N MET A 69 -0.58 4.07 -8.32
CA MET A 69 -0.31 4.83 -7.09
C MET A 69 -1.23 6.05 -6.95
#